data_AF-A0A3E1D1C4-F1
#
_entry.id   AF-A0A3E1D1C4-F1
#
_cell.length_a   1.000
_cell.length_b   1.000
_cell.length_c   1.000
_cell.angle_alpha   90.00
_cell.angle_beta   90.00
_cell.angle_gamma   90.00
#
_symmetry.space_group_name_H-M   'P 1'
#
loop_
_entity.id
_entity.type
_entity.pdbx_description
1 polymer ?
#
loop_
_entity_poly.entity_id
_entity_poly.type
_entity_poly.pdbx_seq_one_letter_code
_entity_poly.pdbx_strand_id
1 'polypeptide(L)'
;MMYAQQVIDNAAGEFNSPALAILARCEQSGVYLRVEGEHLKVRGNRETIAAWQAMIGRHKPEIIAALTGQPYPTKTAANDSATLAADYQELTACIIELCQLAGYADKARERMFAARRNLYPFQYATECAYFRWQVVRARAGAYWHNDVLRAGI
;
A
#
# COMPACT_ATOMS: atom_id res chain seq x y z
N MET A 1 12.81 20.06 0.02
CA MET A 1 13.15 18.89 0.86
C MET A 1 11.90 18.17 1.41
N MET A 2 10.67 18.55 1.00
CA MET A 2 9.41 18.14 1.63
C MET A 2 8.67 16.97 0.95
N TYR A 3 8.99 16.62 -0.30
CA TYR A 3 8.13 15.77 -1.13
C TYR A 3 7.99 14.30 -0.68
N ALA A 4 9.09 13.62 -0.34
CA ALA A 4 9.02 12.20 0.05
C ALA A 4 8.33 12.01 1.40
N GLN A 5 8.61 12.89 2.35
CA GLN A 5 7.98 12.89 3.67
C GLN A 5 6.50 13.24 3.54
N GLN A 6 6.14 14.24 2.73
CA GLN A 6 4.75 14.62 2.51
C GLN A 6 3.92 13.52 1.84
N VAL A 7 4.51 12.75 0.91
CA VAL A 7 3.85 11.58 0.31
C VAL A 7 3.51 10.52 1.37
N ILE A 8 4.46 10.25 2.26
CA ILE A 8 4.29 9.30 3.37
C ILE A 8 3.31 9.85 4.40
N ASP A 9 3.41 11.13 4.77
CA ASP A 9 2.52 11.77 5.74
C ASP A 9 1.06 11.79 5.24
N ASN A 10 0.86 12.07 3.95
CA ASN A 10 -0.46 12.02 3.32
C ASN A 10 -1.06 10.61 3.39
N ALA A 11 -0.26 9.57 3.18
CA ALA A 11 -0.73 8.19 3.26
C ALA A 11 -0.97 7.75 4.72
N ALA A 12 -0.12 8.17 5.65
CA ALA A 12 -0.20 7.84 7.08
C ALA A 12 -1.41 8.48 7.77
N GLY A 13 -1.87 9.63 7.28
CA GLY A 13 -3.05 10.33 7.81
C GLY A 13 -4.38 9.94 7.15
N GLU A 14 -4.36 9.23 6.02
CA GLU A 14 -5.58 8.95 5.25
C GLU A 14 -6.41 7.80 5.84
N PHE A 15 -5.77 6.83 6.49
CA PHE A 15 -6.43 5.62 6.97
C PHE A 15 -6.09 5.28 8.42
N ASN A 16 -7.13 4.97 9.20
CA ASN A 16 -6.99 4.51 10.58
C ASN A 16 -6.82 2.99 10.70
N SER A 17 -6.83 2.24 9.60
CA SER A 17 -6.59 0.79 9.60
C SER A 17 -5.95 0.28 8.30
N PRO A 18 -5.11 -0.77 8.36
CA PRO A 18 -4.54 -1.41 7.18
C PRO A 18 -5.60 -1.92 6.21
N ALA A 19 -6.66 -2.55 6.72
CA ALA A 19 -7.75 -3.09 5.88
C ALA A 19 -8.43 -2.01 5.05
N LEU A 20 -8.74 -0.84 5.64
CA LEU A 20 -9.37 0.25 4.92
C LEU A 20 -8.44 0.83 3.85
N ALA A 21 -7.15 0.97 4.15
CA ALA A 21 -6.15 1.40 3.19
C ALA A 21 -6.06 0.43 1.99
N ILE A 22 -5.97 -0.87 2.27
CA ILE A 22 -5.90 -1.91 1.24
C ILE A 22 -7.17 -1.90 0.37
N LEU A 23 -8.35 -1.85 0.99
CA LEU A 23 -9.63 -1.83 0.27
C LEU A 23 -9.73 -0.62 -0.67
N ALA A 24 -9.47 0.59 -0.15
CA ALA A 24 -9.56 1.82 -0.93
C ALA A 24 -8.55 1.82 -2.09
N ARG A 25 -7.31 1.39 -1.86
CA ARG A 25 -6.26 1.36 -2.89
C ARG A 25 -6.43 0.22 -3.90
N CYS A 26 -7.01 -0.91 -3.49
CA CYS A 26 -7.45 -1.95 -4.41
C CYS A 26 -8.52 -1.39 -5.35
N GLU A 27 -9.55 -0.73 -4.81
CA GLU A 27 -10.63 -0.15 -5.61
C GLU A 27 -10.11 0.88 -6.62
N GLN A 28 -9.21 1.77 -6.17
CA GLN A 28 -8.53 2.74 -7.05
C GLN A 28 -7.60 2.08 -8.10
N SER A 29 -7.22 0.81 -7.92
CA SER A 29 -6.52 0.02 -8.92
C SER A 29 -7.47 -0.71 -9.89
N GLY A 30 -8.78 -0.66 -9.66
CA GLY A 30 -9.77 -1.49 -10.36
C GLY A 30 -9.85 -2.94 -9.83
N VAL A 31 -9.40 -3.18 -8.60
CA VAL A 31 -9.55 -4.45 -7.87
C VAL A 31 -10.63 -4.31 -6.83
N TYR A 32 -11.66 -5.13 -6.93
CA TYR A 32 -12.82 -5.13 -6.05
C TYR A 32 -12.84 -6.40 -5.22
N LEU A 33 -13.05 -6.26 -3.92
CA LEU A 33 -13.12 -7.36 -2.98
C LEU A 33 -14.51 -7.45 -2.38
N ARG A 34 -15.03 -8.67 -2.26
CA ARG A 34 -16.29 -8.95 -1.56
C ARG A 34 -16.19 -10.26 -0.79
N VAL A 35 -16.96 -10.38 0.27
CA VAL A 35 -17.08 -11.62 1.04
C VAL A 35 -18.31 -12.39 0.56
N GLU A 36 -18.13 -13.66 0.22
CA GLU A 36 -19.20 -14.61 -0.08
C GLU A 36 -19.04 -15.82 0.85
N GLY A 37 -19.93 -15.94 1.84
CA GLY A 37 -19.76 -16.92 2.92
C GLY A 37 -18.45 -16.66 3.68
N GLU A 38 -17.56 -17.65 3.72
CA GLU A 38 -16.24 -17.55 4.36
C GLU A 38 -15.11 -17.19 3.38
N HIS A 39 -15.45 -16.93 2.11
CA HIS A 39 -14.46 -16.72 1.06
C HIS A 39 -14.41 -15.27 0.60
N LEU A 40 -13.18 -14.76 0.44
CA LEU A 40 -12.91 -13.48 -0.18
C LEU A 40 -12.87 -13.68 -1.70
N LYS A 41 -13.80 -13.06 -2.42
CA LYS A 41 -13.81 -13.02 -3.88
C LYS A 41 -13.15 -11.74 -4.35
N VAL A 42 -12.31 -11.85 -5.38
CA VAL A 42 -11.57 -10.75 -5.97
C VAL A 42 -11.96 -10.62 -7.44
N ARG A 43 -12.29 -9.41 -7.89
CA ARG A 43 -12.62 -9.07 -9.27
C ARG A 43 -11.72 -7.92 -9.75
N GLY A 44 -11.32 -7.93 -11.02
CA GLY A 44 -10.45 -6.93 -11.60
C GLY A 44 -9.64 -7.48 -12.78
N ASN A 45 -8.74 -6.66 -13.32
CA ASN A 45 -7.79 -7.11 -14.33
C ASN A 45 -6.82 -8.15 -13.73
N ARG A 46 -6.49 -9.21 -14.49
CA ARG A 46 -5.66 -10.33 -14.03
C ARG A 46 -4.28 -9.88 -13.51
N GLU A 47 -3.62 -8.97 -14.21
CA GLU A 47 -2.29 -8.48 -13.84
C GLU A 47 -2.35 -7.65 -12.56
N THR A 48 -3.36 -6.81 -12.44
CA THR A 48 -3.60 -6.00 -11.24
C THR A 48 -3.93 -6.88 -10.05
N ILE A 49 -4.79 -7.90 -10.21
CA ILE A 49 -5.09 -8.86 -9.15
C ILE A 49 -3.82 -9.57 -8.69
N ALA A 50 -3.00 -10.06 -9.63
CA ALA A 50 -1.74 -10.73 -9.31
C ALA A 50 -0.80 -9.80 -8.51
N ALA A 51 -0.77 -8.51 -8.85
CA ALA A 51 0.00 -7.52 -8.12
C ALA A 51 -0.50 -7.32 -6.67
N TRP A 52 -1.79 -7.47 -6.39
CA TRP A 52 -2.35 -7.30 -5.03
C TRP A 52 -2.41 -8.58 -4.21
N GLN A 53 -2.26 -9.75 -4.84
CA GLN A 53 -2.57 -11.05 -4.24
C GLN A 53 -1.79 -11.35 -2.94
N ALA A 54 -0.50 -11.02 -2.89
CA ALA A 54 0.32 -11.23 -1.70
C ALA A 54 -0.15 -10.40 -0.51
N MET A 55 -0.47 -9.12 -0.75
CA MET A 55 -0.94 -8.19 0.27
C MET A 55 -2.34 -8.57 0.77
N ILE A 56 -3.26 -8.87 -0.16
CA ILE A 56 -4.61 -9.35 0.18
C ILE A 56 -4.54 -10.64 0.99
N GLY A 57 -3.67 -11.59 0.62
CA GLY A 57 -3.52 -12.85 1.35
C GLY A 57 -3.06 -12.65 2.79
N ARG A 58 -2.07 -11.76 3.00
CA ARG A 58 -1.49 -11.45 4.31
C ARG A 58 -2.49 -10.79 5.26
N HIS A 59 -3.26 -9.81 4.75
CA HIS A 59 -4.24 -9.06 5.53
C HIS A 59 -5.67 -9.61 5.38
N LYS A 60 -5.85 -10.80 4.79
CA LYS A 60 -7.17 -11.39 4.54
C LYS A 60 -8.09 -11.38 5.77
N PRO A 61 -7.63 -11.74 6.98
CA PRO A 61 -8.49 -11.71 8.16
C PRO A 61 -8.99 -10.29 8.51
N GLU A 62 -8.14 -9.28 8.40
CA GLU A 62 -8.47 -7.87 8.67
C GLU A 62 -9.42 -7.33 7.59
N ILE A 63 -9.21 -7.71 6.33
CA ILE A 63 -10.07 -7.34 5.20
C ILE A 63 -11.46 -7.95 5.35
N ILE A 64 -11.56 -9.24 5.73
CA ILE A 64 -12.85 -9.89 5.95
C ILE A 64 -13.59 -9.19 7.09
N ALA A 65 -12.92 -8.95 8.23
CA ALA A 65 -13.50 -8.25 9.36
C ALA A 65 -14.02 -6.85 8.97
N ALA A 66 -13.24 -6.09 8.19
CA ALA A 66 -13.65 -4.78 7.69
C ALA A 66 -14.87 -4.85 6.75
N LEU A 67 -14.91 -5.83 5.84
CA LEU A 67 -16.01 -6.00 4.87
C LEU A 67 -17.30 -6.55 5.50
N THR A 68 -17.21 -7.33 6.58
CA THR A 68 -18.38 -7.93 7.25
C THR A 68 -18.83 -7.15 8.49
N GLY A 69 -18.09 -6.12 8.90
CA GLY A 69 -18.34 -5.37 10.13
C GLY A 69 -18.10 -6.18 11.40
N GLN A 70 -17.42 -7.33 11.30
CA GLN A 70 -17.10 -8.17 12.44
C GLN A 70 -15.86 -7.65 13.19
N PRO A 71 -15.81 -7.81 14.53
CA PRO A 71 -14.61 -7.48 15.27
C PRO A 71 -13.45 -8.36 14.82
N TYR A 72 -12.30 -7.73 14.60
CA TYR A 72 -11.08 -8.45 14.27
C TYR A 72 -10.47 -9.08 15.53
N PRO A 73 -10.40 -10.42 15.66
CA PRO A 73 -9.74 -11.03 16.81
C PRO A 73 -8.24 -10.71 16.77
N THR A 74 -7.71 -10.29 17.92
CA THR A 74 -6.29 -9.96 18.08
C THR A 74 -5.42 -11.13 17.62
N LYS A 75 -4.52 -10.88 16.66
CA LYS A 75 -3.51 -11.83 16.22
C LYS A 75 -2.63 -12.23 17.41
N THR A 76 -2.05 -13.42 17.33
CA THR A 76 -0.97 -13.80 18.24
C THR A 76 0.26 -12.96 17.94
N ALA A 77 1.05 -12.60 18.96
CA ALA A 77 2.24 -11.75 18.80
C ALA A 77 3.25 -12.25 17.73
N ALA A 78 3.32 -13.57 17.53
CA ALA A 78 4.16 -14.18 16.49
C ALA A 78 3.65 -13.88 15.06
N ASN A 79 2.33 -13.93 14.84
CA ASN A 79 1.72 -13.62 13.54
C ASN A 79 1.81 -12.13 13.20
N ASP A 80 1.71 -11.26 14.22
CA ASP A 80 1.93 -9.83 14.06
C ASP A 80 3.37 -9.51 13.65
N SER A 81 4.34 -10.14 14.30
CA SER A 81 5.76 -9.91 13.99
C SER A 81 6.12 -10.35 12.57
N ALA A 82 5.59 -11.48 12.11
CA ALA A 82 5.81 -11.96 10.73
C ALA A 82 5.11 -11.07 9.68
N THR A 83 3.88 -10.62 9.96
CA THR A 83 3.15 -9.68 9.10
C THR A 83 3.94 -8.38 8.96
N LEU A 84 4.40 -7.83 10.08
CA LEU A 84 5.15 -6.59 10.14
C LEU A 84 6.46 -6.64 9.33
N ALA A 85 7.22 -7.73 9.46
CA ALA A 85 8.46 -7.91 8.71
C ALA A 85 8.20 -7.98 7.20
N ALA A 86 7.15 -8.68 6.79
CA ALA A 86 6.75 -8.77 5.40
C ALA A 86 6.28 -7.41 4.84
N ASP A 87 5.52 -6.64 5.62
CA ASP A 87 5.10 -5.28 5.25
C ASP A 87 6.32 -4.37 5.07
N TYR A 88 7.27 -4.41 5.99
CA TYR A 88 8.49 -3.63 5.86
C TYR A 88 9.29 -3.96 4.59
N GLN A 89 9.44 -5.25 4.27
CA GLN A 89 10.12 -5.70 3.04
C GLN A 89 9.37 -5.27 1.78
N GLU A 90 8.05 -5.37 1.79
CA GLU A 90 7.20 -4.98 0.68
C GLU A 90 7.23 -3.47 0.41
N LEU A 91 7.13 -2.66 1.46
CA LEU A 91 7.26 -1.21 1.37
C LEU A 91 8.61 -0.83 0.76
N THR A 92 9.67 -1.50 1.20
CA THR A 92 11.03 -1.32 0.65
C THR A 92 11.06 -1.63 -0.84
N ALA A 93 10.50 -2.76 -1.26
CA ALA A 93 10.47 -3.16 -2.66
C ALA A 93 9.70 -2.15 -3.53
N CYS A 94 8.54 -1.68 -3.06
CA CYS A 94 7.74 -0.70 -3.78
C CYS A 94 8.45 0.65 -3.93
N ILE A 95 9.14 1.13 -2.89
CA ILE A 95 9.95 2.35 -2.96
C ILE A 95 11.06 2.20 -4.00
N ILE A 96 11.79 1.07 -4.01
CA ILE A 96 12.85 0.79 -4.98
C ILE A 96 12.28 0.85 -6.40
N GLU A 97 11.20 0.13 -6.63
CA GLU A 97 10.60 0.01 -7.95
C GLU A 97 10.08 1.36 -8.47
N LEU A 98 9.40 2.14 -7.63
CA LEU A 98 8.96 3.49 -8.03
C LEU A 98 10.12 4.42 -8.34
N CYS A 99 11.22 4.34 -7.57
CA CYS A 99 12.41 5.13 -7.87
C CYS A 99 12.99 4.75 -9.24
N GLN A 100 12.95 3.47 -9.61
CA GLN A 100 13.38 3.00 -10.94
C GLN A 100 12.45 3.51 -12.04
N LEU A 101 11.12 3.42 -11.86
CA LEU A 101 10.13 3.88 -12.84
C LEU A 101 10.18 5.40 -13.05
N ALA A 102 10.44 6.17 -12.00
CA ALA A 102 10.52 7.63 -12.07
C ALA A 102 11.90 8.17 -12.48
N GLY A 103 12.91 7.30 -12.63
CA GLY A 103 14.30 7.72 -12.90
C GLY A 103 14.90 8.55 -11.76
N TYR A 104 14.44 8.38 -10.52
CA TYR A 104 14.89 9.17 -9.38
C TYR A 104 16.37 8.91 -9.08
N ALA A 105 17.15 9.99 -9.04
CA ALA A 105 18.54 9.98 -8.61
C ALA A 105 18.68 9.59 -7.12
N ASP A 106 19.87 9.10 -6.74
CA ASP A 106 20.17 8.51 -5.42
C ASP A 106 19.64 9.31 -4.22
N LYS A 107 19.74 10.64 -4.24
CA LYS A 107 19.31 11.51 -3.14
C LYS A 107 17.80 11.46 -2.85
N ALA A 108 16.95 11.29 -3.87
CA ALA A 108 15.50 11.22 -3.66
C ALA A 108 15.10 9.86 -3.11
N ARG A 109 15.72 8.79 -3.64
CA ARG A 109 15.58 7.42 -3.14
C ARG A 109 16.01 7.30 -1.69
N GLU A 110 17.17 7.83 -1.32
CA GLU A 110 17.67 7.86 0.06
C GLU A 110 16.69 8.54 1.02
N ARG A 111 16.06 9.64 0.60
CA ARG A 111 15.06 10.34 1.41
C ARG A 111 13.82 9.50 1.64
N MET A 112 13.31 8.80 0.62
CA MET A 112 12.17 7.88 0.80
C MET A 112 12.51 6.76 1.78
N PHE A 113 13.73 6.23 1.70
CA PHE A 113 14.21 5.22 2.66
C PHE A 113 14.37 5.75 4.09
N ALA A 114 14.85 6.98 4.24
CA ALA A 114 14.98 7.63 5.53
C ALA A 114 13.60 7.88 6.17
N ALA A 115 12.65 8.41 5.39
CA ALA A 115 11.28 8.65 5.84
C ALA A 115 10.58 7.34 6.27
N ARG A 116 10.74 6.25 5.48
CA ARG A 116 10.25 4.92 5.86
C ARG A 116 10.76 4.46 7.23
N ARG A 117 12.02 4.74 7.59
CA ARG A 117 12.59 4.32 8.90
C ARG A 117 11.96 5.02 10.10
N ASN A 118 11.31 6.17 9.88
CA ASN A 118 10.66 6.94 10.94
C ASN A 118 9.19 6.56 11.16
N LEU A 119 8.65 5.67 10.32
CA LEU A 119 7.29 5.20 10.45
C LEU A 119 7.15 4.30 11.67
N TYR A 120 6.00 4.40 12.33
CA TYR A 120 5.64 3.41 13.31
C TYR A 120 5.36 2.06 12.64
N PRO A 121 5.74 0.93 13.27
CA PRO A 121 5.51 -0.42 12.74
C PRO A 121 4.10 -0.65 12.17
N PHE A 122 3.05 -0.21 12.88
CA PHE A 122 1.66 -0.40 12.47
C PHE A 122 1.27 0.36 11.20
N GLN A 123 2.04 1.37 10.79
CA GLN A 123 1.78 2.14 9.57
C GLN A 123 2.37 1.48 8.31
N TYR A 124 3.27 0.50 8.44
CA TYR A 124 3.89 -0.14 7.28
C TYR A 124 2.87 -0.77 6.33
N ALA A 125 1.81 -1.39 6.86
CA ALA A 125 0.76 -1.98 6.01
C ALA A 125 -0.04 -0.92 5.23
N THR A 126 -0.42 0.18 5.89
CA THR A 126 -1.09 1.31 5.23
C THR A 126 -0.23 1.90 4.12
N GLU A 127 1.05 2.12 4.40
CA GLU A 127 2.01 2.63 3.42
C GLU A 127 2.26 1.64 2.28
N CYS A 128 2.36 0.34 2.56
CA CYS A 128 2.47 -0.68 1.54
C CYS A 128 1.33 -0.58 0.52
N ALA A 129 0.10 -0.38 0.99
CA ALA A 129 -1.06 -0.32 0.11
C ALA A 129 -0.97 0.91 -0.81
N TYR A 130 -0.60 2.05 -0.25
CA TYR A 130 -0.37 3.26 -1.04
C TYR A 130 0.74 3.06 -2.09
N PHE A 131 1.93 2.64 -1.67
CA PHE A 131 3.07 2.50 -2.57
C PHE A 131 2.85 1.40 -3.62
N ARG A 132 2.16 0.32 -3.27
CA ARG A 132 1.75 -0.73 -4.22
C ARG A 132 0.80 -0.18 -5.28
N TRP A 133 -0.21 0.59 -4.88
CA TRP A 133 -1.11 1.25 -5.83
C TRP A 133 -0.34 2.16 -6.80
N GLN A 134 0.63 2.93 -6.29
CA GLN A 134 1.49 3.75 -7.14
C GLN A 134 2.30 2.92 -8.13
N VAL A 135 2.87 1.77 -7.70
CA VAL A 135 3.59 0.85 -8.60
C VAL A 135 2.67 0.33 -9.70
N VAL A 136 1.47 -0.13 -9.34
CA VAL A 136 0.46 -0.60 -10.31
C VAL A 136 0.15 0.47 -11.34
N ARG A 137 -0.09 1.71 -10.90
CA ARG A 137 -0.34 2.85 -11.80
C ARG A 137 0.86 3.17 -12.67
N ALA A 138 2.05 3.17 -12.10
CA ALA A 138 3.28 3.46 -12.81
C ALA A 138 3.53 2.45 -13.93
N ARG A 139 3.34 1.14 -13.66
CA ARG A 139 3.43 0.06 -14.66
C ARG A 139 2.39 0.21 -15.77
N ALA A 140 1.19 0.69 -15.45
CA ALA A 140 0.14 0.97 -16.43
C ALA A 140 0.39 2.25 -17.26
N GLY A 141 1.53 2.92 -17.09
CA GLY A 141 1.85 4.19 -17.76
C GLY A 141 1.06 5.39 -17.22
N ALA A 142 0.31 5.22 -16.13
CA ALA A 142 -0.52 6.25 -15.50
C ALA A 142 0.25 7.03 -14.42
N TYR A 143 1.58 7.11 -14.53
CA TYR A 143 2.41 7.81 -13.55
C TYR A 143 2.20 9.32 -13.67
N TRP A 144 1.72 9.92 -12.59
CA TRP A 144 1.49 11.37 -12.50
C TRP A 144 2.79 12.03 -12.07
N HIS A 145 3.63 12.40 -13.04
CA HIS A 145 4.59 13.49 -12.83
C HIS A 145 4.02 14.85 -13.28
N ASN A 146 2.93 14.87 -14.06
CA ASN A 146 2.44 16.06 -14.75
C ASN A 146 1.47 16.96 -13.96
N ASP A 147 0.76 16.44 -12.96
CA ASP A 147 -0.25 17.27 -12.27
C ASP A 147 0.31 18.14 -11.15
N VAL A 148 1.48 17.79 -10.60
CA VAL A 148 2.23 18.69 -9.70
C VAL A 148 2.95 19.80 -10.50
N LEU A 149 3.27 19.58 -11.77
CA LEU A 149 3.89 20.60 -12.64
C LEU A 149 2.86 21.55 -13.26
N ARG A 150 1.61 21.12 -13.45
CA ARG A 150 0.53 21.99 -13.98
C ARG A 150 -0.13 22.87 -12.92
N ALA A 151 -0.10 22.46 -11.65
CA ALA A 151 -0.63 23.26 -10.55
C ALA A 151 0.43 24.23 -10.00
N GLY A 152 0.98 25.10 -10.86
CA GLY A 152 1.94 26.14 -10.46
C GLY A 152 1.45 26.90 -9.23
N ILE A 153 2.03 26.56 -8.07
CA ILE A 153 2.01 27.28 -6.80
C ILE A 153 3.46 27.34 -6.34
#